data_AF-A0A485NBU6-F1
#
_entry.id   AF-A0A485NBU6-F1
#
_cell.length_a   1.000
_cell.length_b   1.000
_cell.length_c   1.000
_cell.angle_alpha   90.00
_cell.angle_beta   90.00
_cell.angle_gamma   90.00
#
_symmetry.space_group_name_H-M   'P 1'
#
loop_
_entity.id
_entity.type
_entity.pdbx_description
1 polymer ?
#
loop_
_entity_poly.entity_id
_entity_poly.type
_entity_poly.pdbx_seq_one_letter_code
_entity_poly.pdbx_strand_id
1 'polypeptide(L)'
;MADLEKQLSNEEKGRDNSCICTVYNLDQFTPVKIEGYEDQELITEHGNLGNGKFLDPETRICFKFDHLRKETTDPRPYEAENAVEKPSVPSKKFWNGHWRSDWKFTITPSTTQVVGILKTQVHYYEDGNVQLVSHKYIQDSLTVSNEAQIAKELIKTVEAAENEYQTAISENYQTVLSNFT
;
A
#
# COMPACT_ATOMS: atom_id res chain seq x y z
N MET A 1 -13.60 -9.43 -5.91
CA MET A 1 -13.22 -9.08 -7.30
C MET A 1 -14.44 -9.10 -8.21
N ALA A 2 -15.11 -10.24 -8.41
CA ALA A 2 -16.30 -10.33 -9.28
C ALA A 2 -17.44 -9.33 -8.94
N ASP A 3 -17.66 -9.01 -7.66
CA ASP A 3 -18.72 -8.07 -7.25
C ASP A 3 -18.35 -6.59 -7.45
N LEU A 4 -17.06 -6.25 -7.30
CA LEU A 4 -16.54 -4.91 -7.59
C LEU A 4 -16.44 -4.66 -9.10
N GLU A 5 -16.04 -5.66 -9.87
CA GLU A 5 -16.04 -5.63 -11.35
C GLU A 5 -17.45 -5.44 -11.91
N LYS A 6 -18.47 -6.04 -11.28
CA LYS A 6 -19.87 -5.92 -11.67
C LYS A 6 -20.48 -4.55 -11.31
N GLN A 7 -20.03 -3.94 -10.21
CA GLN A 7 -20.41 -2.56 -9.86
C GLN A 7 -19.76 -1.53 -10.80
N LEU A 8 -18.51 -1.74 -11.21
CA LEU A 8 -17.76 -0.85 -12.10
C LEU A 8 -18.21 -0.89 -13.57
N SER A 9 -18.87 -1.98 -14.01
CA SER A 9 -19.38 -2.13 -15.38
C SER A 9 -20.68 -1.34 -15.66
N ASN A 10 -21.38 -0.85 -14.63
CA ASN A 10 -22.73 -0.30 -14.76
C ASN A 10 -22.83 1.23 -14.71
N GLU A 11 -21.75 1.97 -14.46
CA GLU A 11 -21.75 3.44 -14.51
C GLU A 11 -20.82 3.97 -15.62
N GLU A 12 -21.34 4.90 -16.42
CA GLU A 12 -20.75 5.39 -17.66
C GLU A 12 -19.37 6.08 -17.51
N LYS A 13 -18.47 5.71 -18.43
CA LYS A 13 -17.42 6.52 -19.09
C LYS A 13 -16.21 6.98 -18.26
N GLY A 14 -15.29 6.04 -18.09
CA GLY A 14 -14.05 6.05 -18.90
C GLY A 14 -12.91 7.01 -18.51
N ARG A 15 -13.08 7.89 -17.51
CA ARG A 15 -11.99 8.70 -16.97
C ARG A 15 -11.75 8.46 -15.48
N ASP A 16 -12.84 8.28 -14.73
CA ASP A 16 -12.77 8.08 -13.27
C ASP A 16 -12.40 6.64 -12.90
N ASN A 17 -12.84 5.66 -13.68
CA ASN A 17 -12.51 4.24 -13.44
C ASN A 17 -11.01 3.95 -13.61
N SER A 18 -10.35 4.60 -14.58
CA SER A 18 -8.90 4.45 -14.75
C SER A 18 -8.15 4.98 -13.53
N CYS A 19 -8.59 6.11 -12.97
CA CYS A 19 -7.97 6.70 -11.78
C CYS A 19 -8.11 5.79 -10.56
N ILE A 20 -9.32 5.24 -10.34
CA ILE A 20 -9.59 4.33 -9.21
C ILE A 20 -8.78 3.03 -9.33
N CYS A 21 -8.73 2.40 -10.50
CA CYS A 21 -7.93 1.20 -10.72
C CYS A 21 -6.43 1.49 -10.60
N THR A 22 -5.97 2.67 -11.04
CA THR A 22 -4.59 3.11 -10.86
C THR A 22 -4.23 3.21 -9.38
N VAL A 23 -5.01 3.98 -8.62
CA VAL A 23 -4.80 4.14 -7.17
C VAL A 23 -4.84 2.78 -6.47
N TYR A 24 -5.86 1.96 -6.75
CA TYR A 24 -5.97 0.64 -6.15
C TYR A 24 -4.77 -0.26 -6.47
N ASN A 25 -4.36 -0.34 -7.74
CA ASN A 25 -3.28 -1.26 -8.12
C ASN A 25 -1.92 -0.81 -7.56
N LEU A 26 -1.69 0.51 -7.44
CA LEU A 26 -0.51 1.09 -6.80
C LEU A 26 -0.52 0.83 -5.28
N ASP A 27 -1.63 1.12 -4.61
CA ASP A 27 -1.81 0.91 -3.16
C ASP A 27 -1.71 -0.57 -2.78
N GLN A 28 -2.11 -1.46 -3.68
CA GLN A 28 -2.10 -2.91 -3.45
C GLN A 28 -0.83 -3.60 -3.94
N PHE A 29 0.17 -2.85 -4.43
CA PHE A 29 1.45 -3.39 -4.89
C PHE A 29 1.22 -4.56 -5.86
N THR A 30 0.37 -4.33 -6.86
CA THR A 30 -0.13 -5.41 -7.72
C THR A 30 1.04 -6.10 -8.42
N PRO A 31 1.25 -7.42 -8.22
CA PRO A 31 2.29 -8.15 -8.93
C PRO A 31 1.87 -8.38 -10.38
N VAL A 32 2.79 -8.17 -11.30
CA VAL A 32 2.57 -8.31 -12.73
C VAL A 32 3.65 -9.16 -13.38
N LYS A 33 3.23 -10.05 -14.28
CA LYS A 33 4.14 -10.83 -15.12
C LYS A 33 4.46 -10.02 -16.37
N ILE A 34 5.73 -9.90 -16.70
CA ILE A 34 6.18 -9.26 -17.94
C ILE A 34 6.53 -10.37 -18.94
N GLU A 35 5.94 -10.32 -20.13
CA GLU A 35 6.21 -11.33 -21.16
C GLU A 35 7.69 -11.29 -21.57
N GLY A 36 8.32 -12.47 -21.61
CA GLY A 36 9.76 -12.60 -21.89
C GLY A 36 10.68 -12.52 -20.67
N TYR A 37 10.13 -12.30 -19.46
CA TYR A 37 10.90 -12.21 -18.21
C TYR A 37 10.40 -13.25 -17.20
N GLU A 38 11.32 -13.88 -16.46
CA GLU A 38 10.99 -14.96 -15.52
C GLU A 38 10.41 -14.44 -14.19
N ASP A 39 10.82 -13.25 -13.76
CA ASP A 39 10.36 -12.64 -12.52
C ASP A 39 9.04 -11.87 -12.71
N GLN A 40 8.36 -11.58 -11.60
CA GLN A 40 7.24 -10.64 -11.55
C GLN A 40 7.72 -9.29 -11.03
N GLU A 41 7.14 -8.21 -11.56
CA GLU A 41 7.39 -6.84 -11.11
C GLU A 41 6.19 -6.29 -10.35
N LEU A 42 6.39 -5.28 -9.49
CA LEU A 42 5.31 -4.68 -8.72
C LEU A 42 4.90 -3.32 -9.28
N ILE A 43 3.59 -3.13 -9.39
CA ILE A 43 3.02 -1.83 -9.75
C ILE A 43 3.00 -0.95 -8.51
N THR A 44 3.96 -0.01 -8.45
CA THR A 44 4.15 0.91 -7.33
C THR A 44 4.40 2.34 -7.81
N GLU A 45 4.21 3.34 -6.95
CA GLU A 45 4.52 4.73 -7.30
C GLU A 45 6.02 4.93 -7.57
N HIS A 46 6.90 4.18 -6.89
CA HIS A 46 8.34 4.26 -7.10
C HIS A 46 8.78 3.79 -8.49
N GLY A 47 8.08 2.80 -9.05
CA GLY A 47 8.31 2.33 -10.41
C GLY A 47 7.59 3.15 -11.48
N ASN A 48 6.70 4.09 -11.11
CA ASN A 48 5.84 4.81 -12.06
C ASN A 48 6.62 5.91 -12.80
N LEU A 49 6.79 5.73 -14.11
CA LEU A 49 7.44 6.68 -15.02
C LEU A 49 6.45 7.71 -15.62
N GLY A 50 5.17 7.65 -15.23
CA GLY A 50 4.09 8.44 -15.79
C GLY A 50 3.55 7.86 -17.11
N ASN A 51 2.39 8.36 -17.53
CA ASN A 51 1.72 7.93 -18.78
C ASN A 51 1.49 6.41 -18.86
N GLY A 52 1.22 5.76 -17.73
CA GLY A 52 0.97 4.32 -17.63
C GLY A 52 2.21 3.44 -17.84
N LYS A 53 3.42 4.02 -17.76
CA LYS A 53 4.69 3.30 -17.87
C LYS A 53 5.29 3.04 -16.50
N PHE A 54 5.90 1.88 -16.36
CA PHE A 54 6.56 1.43 -15.15
C PHE A 54 7.98 0.94 -15.46
N LEU A 55 8.88 1.09 -14.50
CA LEU A 55 10.25 0.62 -14.53
C LEU A 55 10.37 -0.64 -13.67
N ASP A 56 10.92 -1.70 -14.26
CA ASP A 56 11.59 -2.76 -13.52
C ASP A 56 13.07 -2.35 -13.37
N PRO A 57 13.53 -2.02 -12.16
CA PRO A 57 14.89 -1.54 -11.92
C PRO A 57 15.94 -2.64 -12.04
N GLU A 58 15.54 -3.91 -11.92
CA GLU A 58 16.42 -5.06 -11.89
C GLU A 58 16.78 -5.52 -13.31
N THR A 59 15.77 -5.72 -14.14
CA THR A 59 15.98 -6.09 -15.55
C THR A 59 16.22 -4.87 -16.44
N ARG A 60 16.07 -3.66 -15.87
CA ARG A 60 16.20 -2.37 -16.54
C ARG A 60 15.33 -2.27 -17.77
N ILE A 61 14.06 -2.62 -17.62
CA ILE A 61 13.07 -2.45 -18.67
C ILE A 61 11.98 -1.49 -18.22
N CYS A 62 11.45 -0.75 -19.17
CA CYS A 62 10.20 -0.06 -19.01
C CYS A 62 9.10 -0.83 -19.75
N PHE A 63 7.90 -0.86 -19.18
CA PHE A 63 6.74 -1.50 -19.77
C PHE A 63 5.51 -0.65 -19.50
N LYS A 64 4.46 -0.84 -20.29
CA LYS A 64 3.15 -0.25 -20.05
C LYS A 64 2.30 -1.20 -19.22
N PHE A 65 1.50 -0.64 -18.32
CA PHE A 65 0.56 -1.40 -17.52
C PHE A 65 -0.87 -0.89 -17.71
N ASP A 66 -1.76 -1.77 -18.16
CA ASP A 66 -3.19 -1.49 -18.21
C ASP A 66 -3.80 -1.79 -16.84
N HIS A 67 -4.14 -0.74 -16.08
CA HIS A 67 -4.69 -0.90 -14.74
C HIS A 67 -6.07 -1.57 -14.68
N LEU A 68 -6.85 -1.53 -15.78
CA LEU A 68 -8.16 -2.16 -15.82
C LEU A 68 -8.04 -3.66 -16.11
N ARG A 69 -7.19 -4.02 -17.08
CA ARG A 69 -6.98 -5.41 -17.52
C ARG A 69 -5.95 -6.16 -16.69
N LYS A 70 -5.11 -5.42 -15.94
CA LYS A 70 -3.94 -5.92 -15.22
C LYS A 70 -2.95 -6.65 -16.14
N GLU A 71 -2.78 -6.13 -17.34
CA GLU A 71 -1.91 -6.68 -18.38
C GLU A 71 -0.71 -5.77 -18.62
N THR A 72 0.46 -6.36 -18.89
CA THR A 72 1.68 -5.64 -19.28
C THR A 72 1.85 -5.67 -20.79
N THR A 73 2.36 -4.58 -21.37
CA THR A 73 2.64 -4.49 -22.81
C THR A 73 3.88 -3.64 -23.07
N ASP A 74 4.43 -3.75 -24.29
CA ASP A 74 5.50 -2.87 -24.78
C ASP A 74 6.77 -2.85 -23.89
N PRO A 75 7.32 -4.01 -23.45
CA PRO A 75 8.56 -4.05 -22.69
C PRO A 75 9.73 -3.57 -23.56
N ARG A 76 10.52 -2.63 -23.05
CA ARG A 76 11.68 -2.06 -23.75
C ARG A 76 12.84 -1.83 -22.78
N PRO A 77 14.10 -2.01 -23.21
CA PRO A 77 15.26 -1.59 -22.42
C PRO A 77 15.12 -0.12 -22.01
N TYR A 78 15.34 0.15 -20.73
CA TYR A 78 15.36 1.50 -20.18
C TYR A 78 16.79 2.02 -20.18
N GLU A 79 17.11 2.88 -21.15
CA GLU A 79 18.38 3.59 -21.22
C GLU A 79 18.24 4.95 -20.53
N ALA A 80 18.81 5.08 -19.34
CA ALA A 80 18.90 6.38 -18.66
C ALA A 80 19.96 7.24 -19.38
N GLU A 81 19.54 8.36 -19.99
CA GLU A 81 20.38 9.12 -20.92
C GLU A 81 21.62 9.77 -20.26
N ASN A 82 21.77 9.80 -18.93
CA ASN A 82 22.99 10.31 -18.26
C ASN A 82 23.15 9.76 -16.81
N ALA A 83 23.47 8.47 -16.62
CA ALA A 83 23.81 7.93 -15.29
C ALA A 83 25.22 7.28 -15.29
N VAL A 84 26.21 8.01 -14.76
CA VAL A 84 27.61 7.55 -14.60
C VAL A 84 27.78 6.56 -13.43
N GLU A 85 26.75 6.33 -12.61
CA GLU A 85 26.76 5.25 -11.62
C GLU A 85 25.76 4.17 -12.02
N LYS A 86 26.25 2.93 -12.16
CA LYS A 86 25.39 1.76 -11.96
C LYS A 86 24.88 1.88 -10.52
N PRO A 87 23.56 2.04 -10.28
CA PRO A 87 23.05 1.87 -8.92
C PRO A 87 23.47 0.46 -8.50
N SER A 88 24.23 0.33 -7.41
CA SER A 88 24.44 -0.97 -6.79
C SER A 88 23.07 -1.45 -6.35
N VAL A 89 22.46 -2.34 -7.13
CA VAL A 89 21.14 -2.90 -6.81
C VAL A 89 21.34 -3.74 -5.56
N PRO A 90 20.70 -3.41 -4.42
CA PRO A 90 20.75 -4.29 -3.26
C PRO A 90 20.16 -5.65 -3.64
N SER A 91 20.66 -6.72 -3.03
CA SER A 91 20.15 -8.09 -3.18
C SER A 91 18.62 -8.13 -3.22
N LYS A 92 18.04 -8.90 -4.17
CA LYS A 92 16.59 -9.08 -4.36
C LYS A 92 15.90 -9.22 -3.00
N LYS A 93 14.96 -8.32 -2.71
CA LYS A 93 14.08 -8.41 -1.54
C LYS A 93 12.73 -8.92 -2.02
N PHE A 94 12.39 -10.15 -1.64
CA PHE A 94 11.13 -10.79 -2.03
C PHE A 94 9.97 -10.45 -1.09
N TRP A 95 9.96 -9.23 -0.55
CA TRP A 95 8.89 -8.79 0.33
C TRP A 95 8.64 -7.29 0.25
N ASN A 96 7.40 -6.90 0.48
CA ASN A 96 6.97 -5.52 0.63
C ASN A 96 6.03 -5.38 1.81
N GLY A 97 6.09 -4.22 2.47
CA GLY A 97 5.24 -3.87 3.58
C GLY A 97 4.68 -2.47 3.41
N HIS A 98 3.41 -2.29 3.73
CA HIS A 98 2.73 -1.01 3.73
C HIS A 98 2.01 -0.81 5.06
N TRP A 99 2.24 0.33 5.68
CA TRP A 99 1.53 0.79 6.87
C TRP A 99 0.76 2.06 6.53
N ARG A 100 -0.51 2.12 6.93
CA ARG A 100 -1.36 3.29 6.76
C ARG A 100 -2.15 3.58 8.04
N SER A 101 -2.18 4.85 8.41
CA SER A 101 -2.80 5.37 9.62
C SER A 101 -3.68 6.54 9.23
N ASP A 102 -5.00 6.31 9.07
CA ASP A 102 -5.96 7.36 8.68
C ASP A 102 -6.73 7.81 9.93
N TRP A 103 -6.73 9.12 10.23
CA TRP A 103 -7.40 9.69 11.41
C TRP A 103 -8.35 10.83 11.05
N LYS A 104 -9.50 10.87 11.73
CA LYS A 104 -10.50 11.92 11.65
C LYS A 104 -10.83 12.43 13.06
N PHE A 105 -10.66 13.73 13.24
CA PHE A 105 -10.99 14.42 14.49
C PHE A 105 -12.18 15.33 14.26
N THR A 106 -13.22 15.20 15.10
CA THR A 106 -14.38 16.10 15.08
C THR A 106 -14.38 16.91 16.37
N ILE A 107 -13.91 18.15 16.27
CA ILE A 107 -13.75 19.05 17.42
C ILE A 107 -15.05 19.82 17.62
N THR A 108 -15.58 19.75 18.85
CA THR A 108 -16.72 20.56 19.32
C THR A 108 -16.28 21.38 20.53
N PRO A 109 -17.04 22.41 20.95
CA PRO A 109 -16.66 23.24 22.10
C PRO A 109 -16.48 22.49 23.42
N SER A 110 -17.10 21.31 23.58
CA SER A 110 -17.06 20.53 24.82
C SER A 110 -16.31 19.20 24.68
N THR A 111 -16.25 18.62 23.47
CA THR A 111 -15.67 17.30 23.24
C THR A 111 -14.97 17.22 21.88
N THR A 112 -13.92 16.41 21.78
CA THR A 112 -13.30 16.03 20.50
C THR A 112 -13.49 14.55 20.27
N GLN A 113 -14.23 14.19 19.22
CA GLN A 113 -14.39 12.80 18.79
C GLN A 113 -13.21 12.40 17.92
N VAL A 114 -12.67 11.21 18.18
CA VAL A 114 -11.53 10.65 17.46
C VAL A 114 -11.98 9.37 16.78
N VAL A 115 -11.77 9.28 15.47
CA VAL A 115 -11.98 8.06 14.69
C VAL A 115 -10.71 7.77 13.90
N GLY A 116 -10.16 6.57 14.06
CA GLY A 116 -8.94 6.14 13.38
C GLY A 116 -9.11 4.79 12.70
N ILE A 117 -8.34 4.54 11.64
CA ILE A 117 -8.14 3.20 11.08
C ILE A 117 -6.65 2.99 10.80
N LEU A 118 -6.13 1.93 11.41
CA LEU A 118 -4.77 1.45 11.18
C LEU A 118 -4.84 0.26 10.22
N LYS A 119 -3.95 0.21 9.24
CA LYS A 119 -3.87 -0.85 8.22
C LYS A 119 -2.42 -1.28 8.02
N THR A 120 -2.21 -2.59 7.97
CA THR A 120 -0.91 -3.19 7.65
C THR A 120 -1.12 -4.20 6.54
N GLN A 121 -0.31 -4.10 5.50
CA GLN A 121 -0.25 -5.07 4.41
C GLN A 121 1.20 -5.50 4.21
N VAL A 122 1.49 -6.80 4.29
CA VAL A 122 2.82 -7.35 3.98
C VAL A 122 2.63 -8.44 2.96
N HIS A 123 3.49 -8.47 1.94
CA HIS A 123 3.49 -9.49 0.89
C HIS A 123 4.91 -10.06 0.78
N TYR A 124 5.05 -11.37 0.91
CA TYR A 124 6.30 -12.12 0.67
C TYR A 124 6.07 -13.10 -0.50
N TYR A 125 7.06 -13.24 -1.38
CA TYR A 125 6.91 -13.94 -2.67
C TYR A 125 8.17 -14.65 -3.21
N GLU A 126 9.13 -15.04 -2.36
CA GLU A 126 10.37 -15.72 -2.81
C GLU A 126 10.09 -17.13 -3.34
N ASP A 127 9.29 -17.91 -2.60
CA ASP A 127 8.96 -19.32 -2.90
C ASP A 127 7.45 -19.61 -2.77
N GLY A 128 6.63 -18.56 -2.86
CA GLY A 128 5.18 -18.64 -2.72
C GLY A 128 4.57 -17.34 -2.22
N ASN A 129 3.30 -17.12 -2.53
CA ASN A 129 2.62 -15.86 -2.26
C ASN A 129 1.98 -15.88 -0.86
N VAL A 130 2.62 -15.20 0.09
CA VAL A 130 2.11 -15.06 1.46
C VAL A 130 1.76 -13.60 1.72
N GLN A 131 0.52 -13.34 2.13
CA GLN A 131 0.05 -11.99 2.44
C GLN A 131 -0.46 -11.90 3.87
N LEU A 132 -0.01 -10.89 4.60
CA LEU A 132 -0.62 -10.40 5.82
C LEU A 132 -1.44 -9.16 5.47
N VAL A 133 -2.73 -9.18 5.79
CA VAL A 133 -3.60 -8.00 5.72
C VAL A 133 -4.28 -7.87 7.07
N SER A 134 -4.04 -6.75 7.75
CA SER A 134 -4.58 -6.48 9.08
C SER A 134 -5.11 -5.05 9.14
N HIS A 135 -6.17 -4.85 9.91
CA HIS A 135 -6.71 -3.52 10.19
C HIS A 135 -7.30 -3.42 11.61
N LYS A 136 -7.26 -2.23 12.20
CA LYS A 136 -7.86 -1.92 13.50
C LYS A 136 -8.61 -0.59 13.42
N TYR A 137 -9.88 -0.60 13.81
CA TYR A 137 -10.68 0.61 13.99
C TYR A 137 -10.50 1.16 15.40
N ILE A 138 -10.34 2.48 15.50
CA ILE A 138 -10.21 3.22 16.76
C ILE A 138 -11.37 4.21 16.84
N GLN A 139 -12.03 4.25 17.98
CA GLN A 139 -13.04 5.25 18.30
C GLN A 139 -12.85 5.70 19.74
N ASP A 140 -12.64 6.99 19.94
CA ASP A 140 -12.36 7.59 21.25
C ASP A 140 -12.96 9.01 21.35
N SER A 141 -13.05 9.56 22.56
CA SER A 141 -13.59 10.89 22.83
C SER A 141 -12.80 11.59 23.93
N LEU A 142 -12.31 12.80 23.64
CA LEU A 142 -11.54 13.62 24.55
C LEU A 142 -12.36 14.80 25.06
N THR A 143 -12.31 15.08 26.36
CA THR A 143 -12.93 16.27 26.98
C THR A 143 -11.83 17.23 27.43
N VAL A 144 -11.52 18.22 26.59
CA VAL A 144 -10.38 19.13 26.77
C VAL A 144 -10.80 20.54 26.41
N SER A 145 -10.30 21.54 27.15
CA SER A 145 -10.81 22.92 27.12
C SER A 145 -9.89 23.92 26.41
N ASN A 146 -8.61 23.60 26.20
CA ASN A 146 -7.65 24.45 25.49
C ASN A 146 -7.05 23.71 24.29
N GLU A 147 -6.99 24.36 23.13
CA GLU A 147 -6.38 23.88 21.88
C GLU A 147 -5.01 23.22 22.06
N ALA A 148 -4.12 23.80 22.86
CA ALA A 148 -2.79 23.23 23.12
C ALA A 148 -2.87 21.87 23.85
N GLN A 149 -3.87 21.69 24.72
CA GLN A 149 -4.14 20.42 25.39
C GLN A 149 -4.77 19.42 24.42
N ILE A 150 -5.67 19.87 23.53
CA ILE A 150 -6.28 19.01 22.50
C ILE A 150 -5.19 18.38 21.64
N ALA A 151 -4.28 19.18 21.09
CA ALA A 151 -3.21 18.67 20.23
C ALA A 151 -2.34 17.61 20.95
N LYS A 152 -1.99 17.87 22.21
CA LYS A 152 -1.18 16.95 23.02
C LYS A 152 -1.90 15.62 23.28
N GLU A 153 -3.17 15.67 23.65
CA GLU A 153 -3.96 14.45 23.90
C GLU A 153 -4.22 13.69 22.59
N LEU A 154 -4.45 14.37 21.47
CA LEU A 154 -4.59 13.71 20.17
C LEU A 154 -3.33 12.93 19.77
N ILE A 155 -2.14 13.54 19.90
CA ILE A 155 -0.87 12.86 19.60
C ILE A 155 -0.72 11.62 20.48
N LYS A 156 -1.01 11.76 21.78
CA LYS A 156 -0.92 10.66 22.74
C LYS A 156 -1.90 9.52 22.40
N THR A 157 -3.12 9.85 21.99
CA THR A 157 -4.11 8.86 21.55
C THR A 157 -3.64 8.10 20.31
N VAL A 158 -3.10 8.81 19.31
CA VAL A 158 -2.57 8.19 18.09
C VAL A 158 -1.40 7.27 18.42
N GLU A 159 -0.39 7.77 19.14
CA GLU A 159 0.80 7.02 19.53
C GLU A 159 0.45 5.75 20.33
N ALA A 160 -0.44 5.88 21.31
CA ALA A 160 -0.88 4.73 22.11
C ALA A 160 -1.58 3.67 21.24
N ALA A 161 -2.47 4.09 20.34
CA ALA A 161 -3.19 3.19 19.46
C ALA A 161 -2.27 2.47 18.45
N GLU A 162 -1.30 3.18 17.88
CA GLU A 162 -0.32 2.61 16.95
C GLU A 162 0.60 1.61 17.65
N ASN A 163 1.12 1.94 18.83
CA ASN A 163 1.95 1.04 19.63
C ASN A 163 1.20 -0.22 20.05
N GLU A 164 -0.05 -0.08 20.51
CA GLU A 164 -0.90 -1.22 20.88
C GLU A 164 -1.15 -2.13 19.66
N TYR A 165 -1.44 -1.54 18.50
CA TYR A 165 -1.68 -2.30 17.27
C TYR A 165 -0.41 -3.02 16.78
N GLN A 166 0.75 -2.37 16.81
CA GLN A 166 2.03 -2.99 16.47
C GLN A 166 2.36 -4.16 17.42
N THR A 167 2.12 -3.98 18.72
CA THR A 167 2.33 -5.02 19.73
C THR A 167 1.42 -6.21 19.46
N ALA A 168 0.12 -5.96 19.24
CA ALA A 168 -0.85 -7.02 18.96
C ALA A 168 -0.53 -7.80 17.68
N ILE A 169 -0.08 -7.13 16.60
CA ILE A 169 0.37 -7.83 15.39
C ILE A 169 1.55 -8.75 15.70
N SER A 170 2.52 -8.26 16.47
CA SER A 170 3.74 -9.01 16.80
C SER A 170 3.42 -10.24 17.65
N GLU A 171 2.59 -10.10 18.67
CA GLU A 171 2.15 -11.19 19.56
C GLU A 171 1.31 -12.24 18.81
N ASN A 172 0.40 -11.80 17.95
CA ASN A 172 -0.37 -12.70 17.11
C ASN A 172 0.54 -13.52 16.20
N TYR A 173 1.56 -12.90 15.61
CA TYR A 173 2.51 -13.61 14.76
C TYR A 173 3.30 -14.67 15.55
N GLN A 174 3.79 -14.33 16.74
CA GLN A 174 4.48 -15.29 17.62
C GLN A 174 3.57 -16.46 18.00
N THR A 175 2.31 -16.19 18.31
CA THR A 175 1.31 -17.22 18.63
C THR A 175 1.09 -18.16 17.44
N VAL A 176 0.87 -17.58 16.25
CA VAL A 176 0.68 -18.36 15.01
C VAL A 176 1.89 -19.24 14.73
N LEU A 177 3.11 -18.70 14.83
CA LEU A 177 4.35 -19.47 14.67
C LEU A 177 4.45 -20.63 15.66
N SER A 178 4.14 -20.39 16.94
CA SER A 178 4.23 -21.41 17.99
C SER A 178 3.27 -22.59 17.78
N ASN A 179 2.15 -22.38 17.08
CA ASN A 179 1.20 -23.45 16.77
C ASN A 179 1.69 -24.40 15.66
N PHE A 180 2.78 -24.07 14.95
CA PHE A 180 3.36 -24.87 13.87
C PHE A 180 4.70 -25.53 14.25
N THR A 181 5.15 -25.40 15.50
CA THR A 181 6.35 -26.05 16.08
C THR A 181 5.95 -27.03 17.17
#